data_AF-A0A835H0X0-F1
#
_entry.id   AF-A0A835H0X0-F1
#
_cell.length_a   1.000
_cell.length_b   1.000
_cell.length_c   1.000
_cell.angle_alpha   90.00
_cell.angle_beta   90.00
_cell.angle_gamma   90.00
#
_symmetry.space_group_name_H-M   'P 1'
#
loop_
_entity.id
_entity.type
_entity.pdbx_description
1 polymer ?
#
loop_
_entity_poly.entity_id
_entity_poly.type
_entity_poly.pdbx_seq_one_letter_code
_entity_poly.pdbx_strand_id
1 'polypeptide(L)'
;MVGIPIGKQKLWLDKVELENDMTLADLHFEGRTLNLRRTKMQIFIRVPSGKLINCRVDGSYTVQNVQEMIEEQEGIHIRSQRLIYGAMQLEPSRSFDDYNIKEDATIHLVLRLCGC
;
A
#
# COMPACT_ATOMS: atom_id res chain seq x y z
N MET A 1 -5.14 14.28 -12.88
CA MET A 1 -5.73 13.57 -11.72
C MET A 1 -5.79 12.09 -12.06
N VAL A 2 -5.03 11.24 -11.38
CA VAL A 2 -5.13 9.78 -11.58
C VAL A 2 -6.21 9.28 -10.61
N GLY A 3 -7.36 8.88 -11.16
CA GLY A 3 -8.47 8.33 -10.39
C GLY A 3 -8.09 7.01 -9.72
N ILE A 4 -8.84 6.62 -8.69
CA ILE A 4 -8.67 5.33 -8.02
C ILE A 4 -9.11 4.25 -9.03
N PRO A 5 -8.34 3.19 -9.33
CA PRO A 5 -8.79 2.11 -10.19
C PRO A 5 -10.06 1.46 -9.63
N ILE A 6 -11.07 1.17 -10.48
CA ILE A 6 -12.41 0.73 -10.04
C ILE A 6 -12.38 -0.49 -9.10
N GLY A 7 -11.46 -1.44 -9.33
CA GLY A 7 -11.29 -2.63 -8.47
C GLY A 7 -10.68 -2.35 -7.09
N LYS A 8 -10.34 -1.10 -6.78
CA LYS A 8 -9.75 -0.65 -5.49
C LYS A 8 -10.58 0.44 -4.81
N GLN A 9 -11.68 0.83 -5.45
CA GLN A 9 -12.64 1.76 -4.91
C GLN A 9 -13.55 1.03 -3.93
N LYS A 10 -13.69 1.56 -2.72
CA LYS A 10 -14.73 1.14 -1.77
C LYS A 10 -15.62 2.34 -1.48
N LEU A 11 -16.93 2.14 -1.65
CA LEU A 11 -17.92 3.17 -1.39
C LEU A 11 -18.46 3.02 0.03
N TRP A 12 -18.63 4.14 0.70
CA TRP A 12 -19.14 4.20 2.07
C TRP A 12 -20.31 5.18 2.15
N LEU A 13 -21.36 4.79 2.86
CA LEU A 13 -22.55 5.60 3.13
C LEU A 13 -22.81 5.63 4.63
N ASP A 14 -22.82 6.81 5.26
CA ASP A 14 -22.98 6.99 6.71
C ASP A 14 -22.11 6.04 7.57
N LYS A 15 -20.86 5.84 7.12
CA LYS A 15 -19.84 4.96 7.73
C LYS A 15 -20.09 3.46 7.55
N VAL A 16 -21.01 3.05 6.69
CA VAL A 16 -21.21 1.67 6.26
C VAL A 16 -20.54 1.46 4.90
N GLU A 17 -19.68 0.44 4.78
CA GLU A 17 -19.13 0.02 3.49
C GLU A 17 -20.23 -0.62 2.64
N LEU A 18 -20.32 -0.23 1.38
CA LEU A 18 -21.32 -0.74 0.44
C LEU A 18 -20.77 -1.97 -0.29
N GLU A 19 -21.58 -3.03 -0.34
CA GLU A 19 -21.37 -4.20 -1.18
C GLU A 19 -21.62 -3.87 -2.66
N ASN A 20 -20.93 -4.59 -3.55
CA ASN A 20 -20.90 -4.27 -5.00
C ASN A 20 -22.21 -4.60 -5.74
N ASP A 21 -23.11 -5.36 -5.13
CA ASP A 21 -24.37 -5.84 -5.68
C ASP A 21 -25.57 -4.94 -5.30
N MET A 22 -25.37 -3.90 -4.49
CA MET A 22 -26.41 -2.93 -4.16
C MET A 22 -26.53 -1.83 -5.22
N THR A 23 -27.77 -1.47 -5.58
CA THR A 23 -28.03 -0.32 -6.44
C THR A 23 -28.26 0.95 -5.62
N LEU A 24 -28.10 2.13 -6.24
CA LEU A 24 -28.43 3.40 -5.59
C LEU A 24 -29.91 3.52 -5.23
N ALA A 25 -30.79 2.80 -5.93
CA ALA A 25 -32.21 2.75 -5.62
C ALA A 25 -32.47 1.95 -4.32
N ASP A 26 -31.77 0.83 -4.13
CA ASP A 26 -31.85 0.03 -2.90
C ASP A 26 -31.38 0.81 -1.66
N LEU A 27 -30.52 1.80 -1.86
CA LEU A 27 -29.98 2.66 -0.80
C LEU A 27 -30.83 3.89 -0.49
N HIS A 28 -31.97 4.07 -1.17
CA HIS A 28 -32.79 5.28 -1.12
C HIS A 28 -31.94 6.55 -1.18
N PHE A 29 -31.05 6.61 -2.19
CA PHE A 29 -30.04 7.65 -2.27
C PHE A 29 -30.65 8.98 -2.76
N GLU A 30 -31.34 9.68 -1.87
CA GLU A 30 -31.96 10.99 -2.13
C GLU A 30 -31.10 12.11 -1.52
N GLY A 31 -30.14 12.64 -2.30
CA GLY A 31 -29.30 13.77 -1.88
C GLY A 31 -28.24 13.44 -0.82
N ARG A 32 -27.95 12.16 -0.58
CA ARG A 32 -26.91 11.70 0.35
C ARG A 32 -25.52 11.82 -0.28
N THR A 33 -24.47 11.60 0.52
CA THR A 33 -23.08 11.66 0.04
C THR A 33 -22.44 10.27 0.09
N LEU A 34 -21.87 9.82 -1.03
CA LEU A 34 -21.02 8.64 -1.06
C LEU A 34 -19.57 9.04 -0.81
N ASN A 35 -18.95 8.37 0.14
CA ASN A 35 -17.54 8.55 0.44
C ASN A 35 -16.74 7.46 -0.29
N LEU A 36 -15.86 7.89 -1.21
CA LEU A 36 -14.91 6.99 -1.85
C LEU A 36 -13.69 6.83 -0.95
N ARG A 37 -13.39 5.60 -0.54
CA ARG A 37 -12.18 5.24 0.20
C ARG A 37 -11.34 4.25 -0.59
N ARG A 38 -10.03 4.36 -0.47
CA ARG A 38 -9.11 3.31 -0.93
C ARG A 38 -8.94 2.27 0.16
N THR A 39 -8.86 1.00 -0.23
CA THR A 39 -8.61 -0.09 0.72
C THR A 39 -7.12 -0.14 1.01
N LYS A 40 -6.74 0.04 2.29
CA LYS A 40 -5.37 -0.24 2.73
C LYS A 40 -5.19 -1.75 2.84
N MET A 41 -4.13 -2.27 2.26
CA MET A 41 -3.71 -3.66 2.40
C MET A 41 -2.59 -3.79 3.42
N GLN A 42 -2.46 -4.96 4.01
CA GLN A 42 -1.33 -5.30 4.88
C GLN A 42 -0.24 -5.99 4.08
N ILE A 43 1.02 -5.62 4.30
CA ILE A 43 2.20 -6.33 3.80
C ILE A 43 3.22 -6.53 4.91
N PHE A 44 4.23 -7.35 4.64
CA PHE A 44 5.33 -7.63 5.56
C PHE A 44 6.67 -7.22 4.96
N ILE A 45 7.48 -6.52 5.76
CA ILE A 45 8.88 -6.24 5.42
C ILE A 45 9.78 -7.11 6.28
N ARG A 46 10.58 -7.98 5.65
CA ARG A 46 11.65 -8.72 6.31
C ARG A 46 12.91 -7.87 6.33
N VAL A 47 13.29 -7.39 7.51
CA VAL A 47 14.51 -6.60 7.69
C VAL A 47 15.75 -7.48 7.89
N PRO A 48 16.99 -6.95 7.71
CA PRO A 48 18.22 -7.73 7.81
C PRO A 48 18.42 -8.44 9.15
N SER A 49 17.85 -7.95 10.24
CA SER A 49 17.86 -8.61 11.55
C SER A 49 17.01 -9.90 11.60
N GLY A 50 16.23 -10.18 10.55
CA GLY A 50 15.32 -11.31 10.46
C GLY A 50 13.90 -11.01 10.97
N LYS A 51 13.67 -9.85 11.59
CA LYS A 51 12.35 -9.37 12.04
C LYS A 51 11.42 -9.13 10.84
N LEU A 52 10.14 -9.47 11.02
CA LEU A 52 9.06 -9.11 10.10
C LEU A 52 8.31 -7.90 10.66
N ILE A 53 8.18 -6.85 9.86
CA ILE A 53 7.45 -5.63 10.20
C ILE A 53 6.15 -5.62 9.41
N ASN A 54 5.05 -5.31 10.08
CA ASN A 54 3.75 -5.15 9.44
C ASN A 54 3.59 -3.70 8.95
N CYS A 55 3.31 -3.52 7.65
CA CYS A 55 3.03 -2.22 7.07
C CYS A 55 1.62 -2.20 6.43
N ARG A 56 0.79 -1.24 6.84
CA ARG A 56 -0.48 -0.93 6.17
C ARG A 56 -0.25 0.07 5.05
N VAL A 57 -0.36 -0.38 3.81
CA VAL A 57 -0.03 0.37 2.60
C VAL A 57 -1.24 0.45 1.66
N ASP A 58 -1.22 1.41 0.73
CA ASP A 58 -2.13 1.40 -0.42
C ASP A 58 -1.39 0.82 -1.62
N GLY A 59 -2.10 0.16 -2.53
CA GLY A 59 -1.49 -0.33 -3.77
C GLY A 59 -0.87 0.79 -4.63
N SER A 60 -1.40 2.01 -4.52
CA SER A 60 -0.86 3.19 -5.20
C SER A 60 0.40 3.77 -4.54
N TYR A 61 0.80 3.29 -3.36
CA TYR A 61 2.02 3.80 -2.72
C TYR A 61 3.22 3.45 -3.57
N THR A 62 4.13 4.42 -3.71
CA THR A 62 5.41 4.15 -4.35
C THR A 62 6.30 3.36 -3.39
N VAL A 63 7.29 2.69 -3.96
CA VAL A 63 8.34 2.02 -3.19
C VAL A 63 9.03 3.03 -2.26
N GLN A 64 9.26 4.26 -2.71
CA GLN A 64 9.84 5.31 -1.87
C GLN A 64 8.97 5.63 -0.65
N ASN A 65 7.63 5.68 -0.78
CA ASN A 65 6.76 5.94 0.37
C ASN A 65 6.92 4.85 1.45
N VAL A 66 7.12 3.59 1.06
CA VAL A 66 7.36 2.51 2.02
C VAL A 66 8.76 2.57 2.62
N GLN A 67 9.76 3.04 1.86
CA GLN A 67 11.10 3.27 2.39
C GLN A 67 11.11 4.37 3.45
N GLU A 68 10.36 5.45 3.24
CA GLU A 68 10.15 6.51 4.24
C GLU A 68 9.52 5.93 5.52
N MET A 69 8.48 5.10 5.39
CA MET A 69 7.87 4.43 6.54
C MET A 69 8.85 3.52 7.30
N ILE A 70 9.75 2.82 6.59
CA ILE A 70 10.79 1.99 7.22
C ILE A 70 11.84 2.86 7.94
N GLU A 71 12.22 4.01 7.37
CA GLU A 71 13.13 4.95 8.02
C GLU A 71 12.53 5.48 9.33
N GLU A 72 11.24 5.85 9.32
CA GLU A 72 10.52 6.29 10.51
C GLU A 72 10.40 5.20 11.58
N GLN A 73 10.18 3.93 11.19
CA GLN A 73 9.94 2.84 12.13
C GLN A 73 11.21 2.16 12.65
N GLU A 74 12.23 2.01 11.82
CA GLU A 74 13.45 1.25 12.14
C GLU A 74 14.71 2.11 12.14
N GLY A 75 14.64 3.39 11.74
CA GLY A 75 15.78 4.31 11.72
C GLY A 75 16.78 4.04 10.58
N ILE A 76 16.42 3.21 9.59
CA ILE A 76 17.31 2.86 8.49
C ILE A 76 17.15 3.90 7.38
N HIS A 77 18.21 4.66 7.07
CA HIS A 77 18.14 5.70 6.05
C HIS A 77 17.70 5.19 4.67
N ILE A 78 16.80 5.91 3.99
CA ILE A 78 16.21 5.52 2.69
C ILE A 78 17.29 5.18 1.64
N ARG A 79 18.40 5.94 1.62
CA ARG A 79 19.53 5.71 0.69
C ARG A 79 20.21 4.36 0.89
N SER A 80 20.19 3.86 2.12
CA SER A 80 20.73 2.56 2.50
C SER A 80 19.74 1.43 2.25
N GLN A 81 18.47 1.72 1.95
CA GLN A 81 17.45 0.69 1.75
C GLN A 81 17.41 0.20 0.30
N ARG A 82 17.29 -1.13 0.13
CA ARG A 82 16.91 -1.77 -1.13
C ARG A 82 15.82 -2.80 -0.85
N LEU A 83 14.65 -2.59 -1.45
CA LEU A 83 13.52 -3.50 -1.34
C LEU A 83 13.53 -4.51 -2.49
N ILE A 84 13.31 -5.79 -2.15
CA ILE A 84 13.32 -6.92 -3.08
C ILE A 84 12.03 -7.72 -2.87
N TYR A 85 11.30 -7.98 -3.95
CA TYR A 85 10.12 -8.83 -3.94
C TYR A 85 10.33 -9.99 -4.92
N GLY A 86 10.28 -11.23 -4.40
CA GLY A 86 10.72 -12.40 -5.14
C GLY A 86 12.19 -12.26 -5.57
N ALA A 87 12.45 -12.29 -6.88
CA ALA A 87 13.78 -12.10 -7.48
C ALA A 87 13.98 -10.69 -8.06
N MET A 88 13.04 -9.76 -7.84
CA MET A 88 13.05 -8.43 -8.46
C MET A 88 13.35 -7.34 -7.43
N GLN A 89 14.33 -6.51 -7.74
CA GLN A 89 14.54 -5.26 -7.02
C GLN A 89 13.44 -4.27 -7.39
N LEU A 90 12.88 -3.60 -6.38
CA LEU A 90 11.85 -2.59 -6.57
C LEU A 90 12.47 -1.20 -6.81
N GLU A 91 11.99 -0.53 -7.84
CA GLU A 91 12.35 0.85 -8.20
C GLU A 91 11.57 1.89 -7.37
N PRO A 92 12.24 2.93 -6.81
CA PRO A 92 11.62 3.90 -5.90
C PRO A 92 10.39 4.62 -6.44
N SER A 93 10.35 4.90 -7.75
CA SER A 93 9.29 5.67 -8.40
C SER A 93 8.07 4.84 -8.82
N ARG A 94 8.15 3.50 -8.77
CA ARG A 94 7.04 2.62 -9.14
C ARG A 94 6.14 2.32 -7.95
N SER A 95 4.86 2.10 -8.23
CA SER A 95 3.87 1.73 -7.24
C SER A 95 3.87 0.23 -6.97
N PHE A 96 3.26 -0.18 -5.85
CA PHE A 96 3.06 -1.61 -5.55
C PHE A 96 2.11 -2.29 -6.53
N ASP A 97 1.19 -1.53 -7.10
CA ASP A 97 0.30 -1.97 -8.17
C ASP A 97 1.05 -2.36 -9.43
N ASP A 98 2.08 -1.60 -9.81
CA ASP A 98 2.92 -1.89 -10.98
C ASP A 98 3.65 -3.23 -10.84
N TYR A 99 3.90 -3.67 -9.60
CA TYR A 99 4.54 -4.93 -9.26
C TYR A 99 3.54 -6.04 -8.88
N ASN A 100 2.24 -5.73 -8.92
CA ASN A 100 1.18 -6.63 -8.50
C ASN A 100 1.37 -7.20 -7.07
N ILE A 101 1.96 -6.39 -6.18
CA ILE A 101 2.12 -6.74 -4.77
C ILE A 101 0.74 -6.80 -4.13
N LYS A 102 0.43 -7.91 -3.44
CA LYS A 102 -0.86 -8.18 -2.83
C LYS A 102 -0.80 -8.08 -1.31
N GLU A 103 -1.97 -8.16 -0.70
CA GLU A 103 -2.10 -8.39 0.73
C GLU A 103 -1.28 -9.61 1.17
N ASP A 104 -0.70 -9.50 2.36
CA ASP A 104 0.19 -10.48 2.99
C ASP A 104 1.50 -10.78 2.24
N ALA A 105 1.83 -10.01 1.20
CA ALA A 105 3.11 -10.13 0.51
C ALA A 105 4.28 -9.83 1.47
N THR A 106 5.35 -10.63 1.36
CA THR A 106 6.61 -10.38 2.07
C THR A 106 7.66 -9.77 1.14
N ILE A 107 8.13 -8.57 1.46
CA ILE A 107 9.21 -7.86 0.76
C ILE A 107 10.46 -7.92 1.64
N HIS A 108 11.60 -8.23 1.03
CA HIS A 108 12.89 -8.31 1.72
C HIS A 108 13.60 -6.95 1.64
N LEU A 109 14.00 -6.42 2.79
CA LEU A 109 14.90 -5.27 2.88
C LEU A 109 16.34 -5.75 2.99
N VAL A 110 17.18 -5.29 2.07
CA VAL A 110 18.64 -5.44 2.16
C VAL A 110 19.30 -4.06 2.25
N LEU A 111 20.41 -3.99 2.99
CA LEU A 111 21.15 -2.74 3.13
C LEU A 111 22.15 -2.58 1.99
N ARG A 112 22.24 -1.36 1.48
CA ARG A 112 23.35 -0.91 0.65
C ARG A 112 24.48 -0.46 1.59
N LEU A 113 25.71 -0.78 1.23
CA LEU A 113 26.87 -0.19 1.87
C LEU A 113 26.97 1.26 1.38
N CYS A 114 26.54 2.20 2.21
CA CYS A 114 26.85 3.60 2.02
C CYS A 114 28.11 3.90 2.82
N GLY A 115 29.16 4.41 2.16
CA GLY A 115 30.27 5.04 2.87
C GLY A 115 29.76 6.33 3.47
N CYS A 116 29.84 6.44 4.80
CA CYS A 116 29.51 7.66 5.55
C CYS A 116 30.41 8.82 5.12
#